data_AF-A0A8J6LZC2-F1
#
_entry.id   AF-A0A8J6LZC2-F1
#
_cell.length_a   1.000
_cell.length_b   1.000
_cell.length_c   1.000
_cell.angle_alpha   90.00
_cell.angle_beta   90.00
_cell.angle_gamma   90.00
#
_symmetry.space_group_name_H-M   'P 1'
#
loop_
_entity.id
_entity.type
_entity.pdbx_description
1 polymer ?
#
loop_
_entity_poly.entity_id
_entity_poly.type
_entity_poly.pdbx_seq_one_letter_code
_entity_poly.pdbx_strand_id
1 'polypeptide(L)' 'MFDDLEPAKPAGAVLGEDLSRLSCEELEERLGALDQEKDRVSAELKSKRAGRDAADSIFAR' A
#
# COMPACT_ATOMS: atom_id res chain seq x y z
N MET A 1 -21.20 -26.63 10.83
CA MET A 1 -19.83 -26.10 10.98
C MET A 1 -19.99 -24.59 10.82
N PHE A 2 -19.95 -23.85 11.93
CA PHE A 2 -20.03 -22.39 11.92
C PHE A 2 -18.65 -21.91 11.45
N ASP A 3 -18.50 -21.78 10.14
CA ASP A 3 -17.26 -21.35 9.53
C ASP A 3 -17.15 -19.84 9.71
N ASP A 4 -16.23 -19.47 10.60
CA ASP A 4 -15.51 -18.20 10.69
C ASP A 4 -16.06 -17.04 9.85
N LEU A 5 -17.06 -16.34 10.41
CA LEU A 5 -17.21 -14.92 10.13
C LEU A 5 -16.07 -14.19 10.84
N GLU A 6 -14.84 -14.34 10.34
CA GLU A 6 -13.74 -13.48 10.75
C GLU A 6 -14.19 -12.03 10.56
N PRO A 7 -14.07 -11.17 11.59
CA PRO A 7 -14.40 -9.77 11.42
C PRO A 7 -13.51 -9.21 10.32
N ALA A 8 -14.13 -8.74 9.23
CA ALA A 8 -13.42 -8.10 8.13
C ALA A 8 -12.52 -7.02 8.73
N LYS A 9 -11.22 -7.10 8.44
CA LYS A 9 -10.26 -6.09 8.91
C LYS A 9 -10.82 -4.71 8.59
N PRO A 10 -10.80 -3.77 9.56
CA PRO A 10 -11.31 -2.43 9.31
C PRO A 10 -10.65 -1.89 8.05
N ALA A 11 -11.48 -1.37 7.14
CA ALA A 11 -10.99 -0.75 5.91
C ALA A 11 -10.01 0.35 6.32
N GLY A 12 -8.74 0.19 5.93
CA GLY A 12 -7.69 1.15 6.25
C GLY A 12 -7.88 2.47 5.49
N ALA A 13 -6.86 3.33 5.53
CA ALA A 13 -6.89 4.59 4.81
C ALA A 13 -7.11 4.39 3.30
N VAL A 14 -8.25 4.86 2.80
CA VAL A 14 -8.64 4.92 1.38
C VAL A 14 -8.29 6.29 0.77
N LEU A 15 -7.81 6.28 -0.48
CA LEU A 15 -7.56 7.49 -1.25
C LEU A 15 -8.86 8.19 -1.65
N GLY A 16 -8.93 9.51 -1.44
CA GLY A 16 -10.05 10.34 -1.90
C GLY A 16 -11.31 10.24 -1.03
N GLU A 17 -11.21 9.74 0.21
CA GLU A 17 -12.33 9.84 1.15
C GLU A 17 -12.58 11.29 1.61
N ASP A 18 -13.78 11.54 2.13
CA ASP A 18 -14.10 12.79 2.81
C ASP A 18 -13.42 12.85 4.19
N LEU A 19 -12.65 13.90 4.42
CA LEU A 19 -11.87 14.13 5.63
C LEU A 19 -12.54 15.12 6.60
N SER A 20 -13.70 15.68 6.24
CA SER A 20 -14.28 16.82 6.97
C SER A 20 -14.67 16.52 8.43
N ARG A 21 -14.73 15.24 8.80
CA ARG A 21 -15.16 14.76 10.12
C ARG A 21 -14.00 14.23 10.97
N LEU A 22 -12.78 14.19 10.42
CA LEU A 22 -11.60 13.68 11.11
C LEU A 22 -10.92 14.80 11.91
N SER A 23 -10.40 14.43 13.07
CA SER A 23 -9.53 15.25 13.89
C SER A 23 -8.10 15.30 13.34
N CYS A 24 -7.27 16.22 13.85
CA CYS A 24 -5.87 16.30 13.44
C CYS A 24 -5.10 15.01 13.74
N GLU A 25 -5.32 14.39 14.90
CA GLU A 25 -4.65 13.14 15.29
C GLU A 25 -5.04 11.99 14.34
N GLU A 26 -6.33 11.86 14.00
CA GLU A 26 -6.80 10.87 13.03
C GLU A 26 -6.19 11.09 11.64
N LEU A 27 -6.01 12.35 11.23
CA LEU A 27 -5.35 12.69 9.96
C LEU A 27 -3.85 12.34 9.97
N GLU A 28 -3.16 12.53 11.10
CA GLU A 28 -1.75 12.15 11.28
C GLU A 28 -1.57 10.62 11.22
N GLU A 29 -2.41 9.86 11.93
CA GLU A 29 -2.40 8.39 11.87
C GLU A 29 -2.65 7.91 10.43
N ARG A 30 -3.60 8.55 9.75
CA ARG A 30 -3.94 8.23 8.37
C ARG A 30 -2.80 8.52 7.41
N LEU A 31 -2.13 9.66 7.54
CA LEU A 31 -0.94 10.00 6.76
C LEU A 31 0.16 8.95 6.97
N GLY A 32 0.40 8.55 8.21
CA GLY A 32 1.37 7.50 8.52
C GLY A 32 1.05 6.17 7.83
N ALA A 33 -0.21 5.74 7.81
CA ALA A 33 -0.64 4.53 7.11
C ALA A 33 -0.44 4.64 5.58
N LEU A 34 -0.75 5.79 4.99
CA LEU A 34 -0.57 6.03 3.55
C LEU A 34 0.91 6.09 3.15
N ASP A 35 1.78 6.66 3.98
CA ASP A 35 3.22 6.70 3.71
C ASP A 35 3.84 5.30 3.78
N GLN A 36 3.45 4.47 4.75
CA GLN A 36 3.86 3.06 4.79
C GLN A 36 3.42 2.30 3.52
N GLU A 37 2.20 2.56 3.06
CA GLU A 37 1.69 1.95 1.84
C GLU A 37 2.47 2.41 0.60
N LYS A 38 2.77 3.72 0.50
CA LYS A 38 3.61 4.29 -0.54
C LYS A 38 4.99 3.66 -0.58
N ASP A 39 5.61 3.45 0.57
CA ASP A 39 6.94 2.84 0.67
C ASP A 39 6.91 1.38 0.22
N ARG A 40 5.89 0.61 0.63
CA ARG A 40 5.68 -0.77 0.16
C ARG A 40 5.55 -0.85 -1.35
N VAL A 41 4.69 -0.02 -1.94
CA VAL A 41 4.48 0.03 -3.41
C VAL A 41 5.77 0.46 -4.11
N SER A 42 6.50 1.42 -3.55
CA SER A 42 7.78 1.89 -4.11
C SER A 42 8.85 0.79 -4.07
N ALA A 43 8.90 -0.02 -3.02
CA ALA A 43 9.81 -1.15 -2.91
C ALA A 43 9.50 -2.24 -3.96
N GLU A 44 8.22 -2.59 -4.10
CA GLU A 44 7.76 -3.53 -5.14
C GLU A 44 8.08 -3.03 -6.56
N LEU A 45 7.85 -1.74 -6.82
CA LEU A 45 8.18 -1.12 -8.10
C LEU A 45 9.69 -1.21 -8.40
N LYS A 46 10.55 -0.92 -7.42
CA LYS A 46 12.01 -1.03 -7.56
C LYS A 46 12.42 -2.48 -7.83
N SER A 47 11.86 -3.45 -7.10
CA SER A 47 12.12 -4.87 -7.29
C SER A 47 11.77 -5.33 -8.71
N LYS A 48 10.58 -4.95 -9.22
CA LYS A 48 10.15 -5.28 -10.58
C LYS A 48 11.01 -4.62 -11.66
N ARG A 49 11.45 -3.38 -11.44
CA ARG A 49 12.36 -2.69 -12.37
C ARG A 49 13.73 -3.36 -12.42
N ALA A 50 14.32 -3.68 -11.28
CA ALA A 50 15.59 -4.41 -11.23
C ALA A 50 15.51 -5.77 -11.94
N GLY A 51 14.41 -6.50 -11.77
CA GLY A 51 14.16 -7.75 -12.50
C GLY A 51 14.08 -7.54 -14.02
N ARG A 52 13.41 -6.47 -14.47
CA ARG A 52 13.32 -6.11 -15.88
C ARG A 52 14.68 -5.71 -16.46
N ASP A 53 15.43 -4.84 -15.79
CA ASP A 53 16.73 -4.37 -16.27
C ASP A 53 17.75 -5.52 -16.34
N ALA A 54 17.70 -6.45 -15.38
CA ALA A 54 18.51 -7.66 -15.41
C ALA A 54 18.15 -8.56 -16.61
N ALA A 55 16.85 -8.73 -16.90
CA ALA A 55 16.41 -9.48 -18.07
C ALA A 55 16.82 -8.80 -19.39
N ASP A 56 16.59 -7.49 -19.52
CA ASP A 56 16.95 -6.71 -20.71
C ASP A 56 18.46 -6.79 -21.00
N SER A 57 19.31 -6.87 -19.96
CA SER A 57 20.77 -7.05 -20.12
C SER A 57 21.20 -8.43 -20.63
N ILE A 58 20.39 -9.47 -20.39
CA ILE A 58 20.63 -10.85 -20.82
C ILE A 58 20.17 -11.06 -22.27
N PHE A 59 19.07 -10.40 -22.67
CA PHE A 59 18.50 -10.52 -24.02
C PHE A 59 19.12 -9.57 -25.06
N ALA A 60 19.83 -8.51 -24.66
CA ALA A 60 20.47 -7.56 -25.56
C ALA A 60 21.86 -8.01 -26.10
N ARG A 61 22.20 -9.30 -26.00
CA ARG A 61 23.49 -9.87 -26.42
C ARG A 61 23.41 -10.61 -27.74
#